data_AF-A0A166B8B6-F1
#
_entry.id   AF-A0A166B8B6-F1
#
_cell.length_a   1.000
_cell.length_b   1.000
_cell.length_c   1.000
_cell.angle_alpha   90.00
_cell.angle_beta   90.00
_cell.angle_gamma   90.00
#
_symmetry.space_group_name_H-M   'P 1'
#
loop_
_entity.id
_entity.type
_entity.pdbx_description
1 polymer ?
#
loop_
_entity_poly.entity_id
_entity_poly.type
_entity_poly.pdbx_seq_one_letter_code
_entity_poly.pdbx_strand_id
1 'polypeptide(L)'
;MPEQKSPRTSLLWLFFNPFGRISREPYWLAFGLIWCVLFIALNTTIGSLSPSYTSSGSTEVALAQIYQDMLMTNPLLYPLMLFTNFMVLMLVAKRLQDRGITGFVALTLFLPFLNLLVPFIVGFLKSESGPNKYGPYSNSRPMRRKK
;
A
#
# COMPACT_ATOMS: atom_id res chain seq x y z
N MET A 1 -32.75 12.26 -14.95
CA MET A 1 -32.10 11.29 -14.03
C MET A 1 -31.65 12.06 -12.79
N PRO A 2 -32.01 11.66 -11.57
CA PRO A 2 -31.58 12.39 -10.38
C PRO A 2 -30.05 12.34 -10.29
N GLU A 3 -29.43 13.50 -10.08
CA GLU A 3 -27.99 13.68 -9.94
C GLU A 3 -27.50 12.89 -8.70
N GLN A 4 -27.04 11.65 -8.92
CA GLN A 4 -26.44 10.83 -7.86
C GLN A 4 -25.06 11.38 -7.53
N LYS A 5 -25.01 12.28 -6.55
CA LYS A 5 -23.76 12.89 -6.06
C LYS A 5 -22.86 11.81 -5.47
N SER A 6 -21.70 11.58 -6.08
CA SER A 6 -20.71 10.65 -5.54
C SER A 6 -20.20 11.17 -4.18
N PRO A 7 -20.06 10.31 -3.15
CA PRO A 7 -19.56 10.75 -1.86
C PRO A 7 -18.11 11.24 -1.97
N ARG A 8 -17.77 12.34 -1.26
CA ARG A 8 -16.45 12.98 -1.34
C ARG A 8 -15.30 12.00 -1.08
N THR A 9 -14.26 12.07 -1.90
CA THR A 9 -12.99 11.39 -1.66
C THR A 9 -12.29 12.04 -0.45
N SER A 10 -11.77 11.23 0.46
CA SER A 10 -11.05 11.66 1.67
C SER A 10 -9.81 10.79 1.84
N LEU A 11 -8.78 11.29 2.55
CA LEU A 11 -7.58 10.51 2.87
C LEU A 11 -7.91 9.21 3.59
N LEU A 12 -8.91 9.21 4.46
CA LEU A 12 -9.38 8.00 5.14
C LEU A 12 -9.91 6.95 4.14
N TRP A 13 -10.59 7.40 3.08
CA TRP A 13 -11.01 6.49 2.01
C TRP A 13 -9.82 5.99 1.17
N LEU A 14 -8.85 6.86 0.92
CA LEU A 14 -7.66 6.53 0.15
C LEU A 14 -6.84 5.41 0.81
N PHE A 15 -6.63 5.48 2.12
CA PHE A 15 -5.74 4.55 2.83
C PHE A 15 -6.46 3.36 3.51
N PHE A 16 -7.74 3.49 3.88
CA PHE A 16 -8.41 2.48 4.72
C PHE A 16 -9.61 1.79 4.08
N ASN A 17 -10.04 2.22 2.89
CA ASN A 17 -11.20 1.63 2.23
C ASN A 17 -10.80 0.96 0.90
N PRO A 18 -11.10 -0.33 0.69
CA PRO A 18 -10.75 -1.03 -0.54
C PRO A 18 -11.70 -0.73 -1.70
N PHE A 19 -12.85 -0.10 -1.46
CA PHE A 19 -13.92 0.04 -2.45
C PHE A 19 -13.86 1.39 -3.18
N GLY A 20 -13.85 1.34 -4.50
CA GLY A 20 -13.91 2.49 -5.38
C GLY A 20 -12.79 2.49 -6.42
N ARG A 21 -12.71 3.60 -7.15
CA ARG A 21 -11.81 3.76 -8.29
C ARG A 21 -10.76 4.80 -7.99
N ILE A 22 -9.49 4.49 -8.26
CA ILE A 22 -8.36 5.43 -8.10
C ILE A 22 -7.61 5.56 -9.43
N SER A 23 -7.34 6.80 -9.84
CA SER A 23 -6.49 7.11 -11.00
C SER A 23 -5.00 6.92 -10.69
N ARG A 24 -4.14 7.03 -11.72
CA ARG A 24 -2.70 6.78 -11.62
C ARG A 24 -1.99 7.78 -10.69
N GLU A 25 -2.32 9.06 -10.78
CA GLU A 25 -1.68 10.14 -10.01
C GLU A 25 -1.80 9.95 -8.49
N PRO A 26 -3.00 9.90 -7.88
CA PRO A 26 -3.15 9.69 -6.45
C PRO A 26 -2.67 8.31 -6.01
N TYR A 27 -2.68 7.31 -6.90
CA TYR A 27 -2.10 6.00 -6.61
C TYR A 27 -0.59 6.10 -6.40
N TRP A 28 0.15 6.71 -7.34
CA TRP A 28 1.61 6.86 -7.24
C TRP A 28 2.01 7.79 -6.09
N LEU A 29 1.27 8.86 -5.85
CA LEU A 29 1.53 9.75 -4.72
C LEU A 29 1.31 9.04 -3.37
N ALA A 30 0.22 8.30 -3.21
CA ALA A 30 -0.04 7.56 -1.99
C ALA A 30 0.94 6.41 -1.77
N PHE A 31 1.26 5.67 -2.84
CA PHE A 31 2.26 4.60 -2.80
C PHE A 31 3.65 5.15 -2.46
N GLY A 32 4.08 6.22 -3.14
CA GLY A 32 5.35 6.90 -2.87
C GLY A 32 5.43 7.41 -1.43
N LEU A 33 4.36 8.04 -0.91
CA LEU A 33 4.32 8.50 0.48
C LEU A 33 4.50 7.34 1.47
N ILE A 34 3.81 6.21 1.27
CA ILE A 34 3.96 5.01 2.11
C ILE A 34 5.40 4.51 2.09
N TRP A 35 6.02 4.43 0.92
CA TRP A 35 7.40 3.99 0.77
C TRP A 35 8.41 4.97 1.38
N CYS A 36 8.18 6.29 1.28
CA CYS A 36 9.02 7.28 1.94
C CYS A 36 8.99 7.11 3.47
N VAL A 37 7.81 6.92 4.06
CA VAL A 37 7.66 6.69 5.50
C VAL A 37 8.39 5.42 5.93
N LEU A 38 8.21 4.32 5.17
CA LEU A 38 8.92 3.07 5.42
C LEU A 38 10.43 3.20 5.28
N PHE A 39 10.90 3.90 4.24
CA PHE A 39 12.32 4.10 3.98
C PHE A 39 12.97 4.88 5.11
N ILE A 40 12.33 5.95 5.61
CA ILE A 40 12.83 6.73 6.75
C ILE A 40 12.92 5.83 7.99
N ALA A 41 11.86 5.09 8.33
CA ALA A 41 11.85 4.22 9.51
C ALA A 41 12.91 3.10 9.44
N LEU A 42 13.13 2.53 8.25
CA LEU A 42 14.18 1.53 8.04
C LEU A 42 15.57 2.13 8.16
N ASN A 43 15.83 3.29 7.54
CA ASN A 43 17.14 3.94 7.59
C ASN A 43 17.51 4.37 9.00
N THR A 44 16.57 4.90 9.78
CA THR A 44 16.85 5.29 11.17
C THR A 44 17.16 4.07 12.05
N THR A 45 16.44 2.96 11.85
CA THR A 45 16.67 1.72 12.61
C THR A 45 18.03 1.11 12.25
N ILE A 46 18.33 0.96 10.96
CA ILE A 46 19.61 0.40 10.48
C ILE A 46 20.79 1.30 10.87
N GLY A 47 20.65 2.62 10.72
CA GLY A 47 21.68 3.57 11.12
C GLY A 47 22.02 3.51 12.62
N SER A 48 21.04 3.20 13.46
CA SER A 48 21.25 3.04 14.91
C SER A 48 21.95 1.73 15.26
N LEU A 49 21.77 0.69 14.45
CA LEU A 49 22.35 -0.65 14.66
C LEU A 49 23.73 -0.83 14.02
N SER A 50 24.03 -0.07 12.97
CA SER A 50 25.27 -0.17 12.20
C SER A 50 26.56 -0.12 13.04
N PRO A 51 26.69 0.73 14.09
CA PRO A 51 27.88 0.74 14.94
C PRO A 51 28.14 -0.57 15.70
N SER A 52 27.08 -1.29 16.09
CA SER A 52 27.17 -2.53 16.87
C SER A 52 27.70 -3.72 16.04
N TYR A 53 27.36 -3.77 14.75
CA TYR A 53 27.83 -4.83 13.84
C TYR A 53 29.20 -4.52 13.23
N THR A 54 29.53 -3.25 13.03
CA THR A 54 30.84 -2.85 12.48
C THR A 54 31.97 -2.99 13.50
N SER A 55 31.69 -2.83 14.78
CA SER A 55 32.67 -2.94 15.87
C SER A 55 32.91 -4.38 16.36
N SER A 56 31.95 -5.28 16.19
CA SER A 56 32.04 -6.66 16.68
C SER A 56 32.84 -7.61 15.79
N GLY A 57 33.22 -7.20 14.57
CA GLY A 57 34.00 -8.02 13.63
C GLY A 57 33.33 -9.34 13.23
N SER A 58 32.05 -9.51 13.56
CA SER A 58 31.29 -10.73 13.33
C SER A 58 30.86 -10.80 11.86
N THR A 59 31.46 -11.72 11.10
CA THR A 59 31.11 -11.96 9.69
C THR A 59 29.86 -12.82 9.54
N GLU A 60 29.46 -13.52 10.61
CA GLU A 60 28.34 -14.44 10.63
C GLU A 60 27.32 -13.99 11.69
N VAL A 61 26.30 -13.26 11.24
CA VAL A 61 25.16 -12.88 12.06
C VAL A 61 23.97 -13.73 11.64
N ALA A 62 23.41 -14.49 12.58
CA ALA A 62 22.20 -15.26 12.33
C ALA A 62 21.02 -14.34 11.99
N LEU A 63 20.19 -14.74 11.02
CA LEU A 63 19.01 -13.95 10.60
C LEU A 63 18.06 -13.64 11.78
N ALA A 64 17.92 -14.60 12.72
CA ALA A 64 17.12 -14.44 13.92
C ALA A 64 17.65 -13.31 14.84
N GLN A 65 18.97 -13.16 14.94
CA GLN A 65 19.60 -12.11 15.73
C GLN A 65 19.31 -10.74 15.15
N ILE A 66 19.39 -10.60 13.82
CA ILE A 66 19.05 -9.35 13.12
C ILE A 66 17.61 -8.95 13.43
N TYR A 67 16.66 -9.89 13.35
CA TYR A 67 15.26 -9.57 13.64
C TYR A 67 15.05 -9.11 15.08
N GLN A 68 15.70 -9.77 16.04
CA GLN A 68 15.64 -9.39 17.45
C GLN A 68 16.24 -8.01 17.69
N ASP A 69 17.43 -7.73 17.15
CA ASP A 69 18.12 -6.46 17.33
C ASP A 69 17.33 -5.30 16.70
N MET A 70 16.73 -5.52 15.53
CA MET A 70 15.81 -4.57 14.89
C MET A 70 14.57 -4.31 15.74
N LEU A 71 13.99 -5.35 16.34
CA LEU A 71 12.83 -5.23 17.23
C LEU A 71 13.16 -4.47 18.51
N MET A 72 14.32 -4.74 19.10
CA MET A 72 14.79 -4.07 20.31
C MET A 72 15.12 -2.59 20.06
N THR A 73 15.71 -2.29 18.90
CA THR A 73 16.06 -0.92 18.50
C THR A 73 14.83 -0.11 18.14
N ASN A 74 13.88 -0.70 17.41
CA ASN A 74 12.65 -0.03 17.00
C ASN A 74 11.45 -0.97 17.12
N PRO A 75 10.81 -1.03 18.30
CA PRO A 75 9.63 -1.86 18.53
C PRO A 75 8.44 -1.51 17.61
N LEU A 76 8.39 -0.27 17.10
CA LEU A 76 7.30 0.20 16.24
C LEU A 76 7.49 -0.17 14.76
N LEU A 77 8.67 -0.66 14.37
CA LEU A 77 8.98 -0.96 12.97
C LEU A 77 8.04 -2.04 12.39
N TYR A 78 7.88 -3.17 13.07
CA TYR A 78 7.04 -4.26 12.57
C TYR A 78 5.54 -3.90 12.52
N PRO A 79 4.94 -3.28 13.55
CA PRO A 79 3.58 -2.75 13.44
C PRO A 79 3.42 -1.75 12.28
N LEU A 80 4.39 -0.86 12.08
CA LEU A 80 4.39 0.10 10.97
C LEU A 80 4.45 -0.61 9.61
N MET A 81 5.30 -1.63 9.46
CA MET A 81 5.39 -2.45 8.24
C MET A 81 4.07 -3.17 7.96
N LEU A 82 3.43 -3.74 8.97
CA LEU A 82 2.12 -4.39 8.80
C LEU A 82 1.05 -3.38 8.36
N PHE A 83 1.02 -2.21 9.01
CA PHE A 83 0.05 -1.16 8.74
C PHE A 83 0.19 -0.56 7.33
N THR A 84 1.42 -0.31 6.89
CA THR A 84 1.71 0.20 5.55
C THR A 84 1.41 -0.83 4.46
N ASN A 85 1.69 -2.12 4.69
CA ASN A 85 1.27 -3.19 3.78
C ASN A 85 -0.25 -3.26 3.64
N PHE A 86 -0.99 -3.09 4.74
CA PHE A 86 -2.44 -2.99 4.70
C PHE A 86 -2.92 -1.81 3.85
N MET A 87 -2.28 -0.63 3.96
CA MET A 87 -2.60 0.52 3.11
C MET A 87 -2.32 0.25 1.63
N VAL A 88 -1.20 -0.40 1.30
CA VAL A 88 -0.87 -0.79 -0.08
C VAL A 88 -1.92 -1.75 -0.64
N LEU A 89 -2.38 -2.72 0.15
CA LEU A 89 -3.48 -3.61 -0.23
C LEU A 89 -4.75 -2.82 -0.59
N MET A 90 -5.10 -1.82 0.21
CA MET A 90 -6.25 -0.94 -0.06
C MET A 90 -6.09 -0.12 -1.34
N LEU A 91 -4.88 0.33 -1.66
CA LEU A 91 -4.60 1.07 -2.90
C LEU A 91 -4.67 0.17 -4.13
N VAL A 92 -4.02 -0.99 -4.07
CA VAL A 92 -4.00 -1.97 -5.17
C VAL A 92 -5.39 -2.50 -5.45
N ALA A 93 -6.18 -2.81 -4.42
CA ALA A 93 -7.58 -3.22 -4.58
C ALA A 93 -8.40 -2.15 -5.34
N LYS A 94 -8.28 -0.87 -4.99
CA LYS A 94 -8.95 0.23 -5.70
C LYS A 94 -8.44 0.41 -7.13
N ARG A 95 -7.15 0.19 -7.38
CA ARG A 95 -6.55 0.33 -8.71
C ARG A 95 -6.97 -0.81 -9.64
N LEU A 96 -7.12 -2.02 -9.11
CA LEU A 96 -7.72 -3.16 -9.82
C LEU A 96 -9.20 -2.90 -10.14
N GLN A 97 -9.95 -2.35 -9.18
CA GLN A 97 -11.35 -1.97 -9.37
C GLN A 97 -11.55 -0.85 -10.39
N ASP A 98 -10.59 0.07 -10.54
CA ASP A 98 -10.60 1.08 -11.61
C ASP A 98 -10.49 0.47 -13.01
N ARG A 99 -10.13 -0.82 -13.12
CA ARG A 99 -10.12 -1.60 -14.37
C ARG A 99 -11.30 -2.58 -14.50
N GLY A 100 -12.25 -2.56 -13.56
CA GLY A 100 -13.34 -3.53 -13.50
C GLY A 100 -12.94 -4.90 -12.95
N ILE A 101 -11.67 -5.10 -12.59
CA ILE A 101 -11.14 -6.33 -12.00
C ILE A 101 -11.56 -6.41 -10.53
N THR A 102 -11.72 -7.62 -10.00
CA THR A 102 -12.05 -7.83 -8.59
C THR A 102 -10.91 -7.40 -7.67
N GLY A 103 -11.25 -6.73 -6.57
CA GLY A 103 -10.27 -6.38 -5.53
C GLY A 103 -9.59 -7.60 -4.88
N PHE A 104 -10.16 -8.80 -5.03
CA PHE A 104 -9.58 -10.05 -4.57
C PHE A 104 -8.21 -10.36 -5.19
N VAL A 105 -7.96 -9.90 -6.42
CA VAL A 105 -6.64 -10.06 -7.06
C VAL A 105 -5.56 -9.34 -6.25
N ALA A 106 -5.90 -8.33 -5.43
CA ALA A 106 -4.95 -7.68 -4.53
C ALA A 106 -4.40 -8.61 -3.44
N LEU A 107 -5.03 -9.75 -3.15
CA LEU A 107 -4.50 -10.74 -2.21
C LEU A 107 -3.22 -11.42 -2.71
N THR A 108 -2.89 -11.28 -4.00
CA THR A 108 -1.59 -11.71 -4.54
C THR A 108 -0.42 -10.96 -3.88
N LEU A 109 -0.67 -9.86 -3.17
CA LEU A 109 0.35 -9.18 -2.35
C LEU A 109 0.86 -10.00 -1.16
N PHE A 110 0.15 -11.05 -0.74
CA PHE A 110 0.64 -11.96 0.30
C PHE A 110 1.63 -13.00 -0.24
N LEU A 111 1.78 -13.11 -1.56
CA LEU A 111 2.77 -13.99 -2.18
C LEU A 111 4.12 -13.26 -2.28
N PRO A 112 5.24 -13.93 -1.92
CA PRO A 112 6.57 -13.36 -2.07
C PRO A 112 6.82 -13.00 -3.54
N PHE A 113 7.63 -11.97 -3.78
CA PHE A 113 7.92 -11.35 -5.09
C PHE A 113 6.74 -10.60 -5.75
N LEU A 114 5.53 -11.15 -5.67
CA LEU A 114 4.32 -10.50 -6.21
C LEU A 114 3.92 -9.27 -5.39
N ASN A 115 4.24 -9.25 -4.10
CA ASN A 115 4.03 -8.11 -3.20
C ASN A 115 4.67 -6.81 -3.69
N LEU A 116 5.76 -6.88 -4.46
CA LEU A 116 6.43 -5.72 -5.05
C LEU A 116 6.07 -5.50 -6.52
N LEU A 117 5.98 -6.58 -7.30
CA LEU A 117 5.70 -6.51 -8.74
C LEU A 117 4.27 -6.06 -9.05
N VAL A 118 3.27 -6.61 -8.36
CA VAL A 118 1.86 -6.33 -8.64
C VAL A 118 1.50 -4.86 -8.43
N PRO A 119 1.86 -4.21 -7.31
CA PRO A 119 1.62 -2.76 -7.14
C PRO A 119 2.23 -1.94 -8.28
N PHE A 120 3.50 -2.21 -8.62
CA PHE A 120 4.19 -1.50 -9.69
C PHE A 120 3.49 -1.65 -11.03
N ILE A 121 3.17 -2.87 -11.45
CA ILE A 121 2.49 -3.14 -12.73
C ILE A 121 1.13 -2.44 -12.74
N VAL A 122 0.34 -2.60 -11.69
CA VAL A 122 -1.02 -2.05 -11.56
C VAL A 122 -1.02 -0.51 -11.54
N GLY A 123 0.05 0.12 -11.07
CA GLY A 123 0.26 1.56 -11.16
C GLY A 123 0.40 2.10 -12.59
N PHE A 124 1.00 1.34 -13.50
CA PHE A 124 1.18 1.76 -14.90
C PHE A 124 -0.01 1.43 -15.81
N LEU A 125 -0.85 0.46 -15.43
CA LEU A 125 -2.01 0.06 -16.22
C LEU A 125 -2.95 1.25 -16.50
N LYS A 126 -3.63 1.24 -17.64
CA LYS A 126 -4.59 2.29 -18.02
C LYS A 126 -5.91 2.11 -17.27
N SER A 127 -6.47 3.23 -16.83
CA SER A 127 -7.81 3.29 -16.25
C SER A 127 -8.86 2.91 -17.29
N GLU A 128 -9.93 2.24 -16.85
CA GLU A 128 -11.06 1.91 -17.71
C GLU A 128 -11.84 3.18 -18.09
N SER A 129 -12.11 3.36 -19.39
CA SER A 129 -12.89 4.50 -19.89
C SER A 129 -14.37 4.30 -19.60
N GLY A 130 -14.99 5.29 -18.97
CA GLY A 130 -16.43 5.26 -18.65
C GLY A 130 -16.75 4.61 -17.30
N PRO A 131 -18.06 4.50 -16.97
CA PRO A 131 -18.52 3.96 -15.69
C PRO A 131 -18.37 2.45 -15.60
N ASN A 132 -17.99 1.94 -14.42
CA ASN A 132 -17.96 0.51 -14.14
C ASN A 132 -18.69 0.19 -12.82
N LYS A 133 -18.79 -1.10 -12.46
CA LYS A 133 -19.50 -1.56 -11.25
C LYS A 133 -18.96 -0.98 -9.92
N TYR A 134 -17.75 -0.43 -9.93
CA TYR A 134 -17.08 0.14 -8.76
C TYR A 134 -17.16 1.67 -8.70
N GLY A 135 -17.65 2.34 -9.75
CA GLY A 135 -17.88 3.78 -9.73
C GLY A 135 -18.00 4.41 -11.12
N PRO A 136 -18.60 5.62 -11.20
CA PRO A 136 -18.83 6.32 -12.47
C PRO A 136 -17.55 6.83 -13.15
N TYR A 137 -16.56 7.28 -12.37
CA TYR A 137 -15.33 7.89 -12.87
C TYR A 137 -14.12 7.46 -12.03
N SER A 138 -12.90 7.63 -12.53
CA SER A 138 -11.71 7.48 -11.68
C SER A 138 -11.71 8.51 -10.55
N ASN A 139 -11.15 8.16 -9.39
CA ASN A 139 -11.23 8.93 -8.14
C ASN A 139 -12.66 9.08 -7.61
N SER A 140 -13.45 8.01 -7.65
CA SER A 140 -14.81 8.01 -7.11
C SER A 140 -15.10 6.78 -6.28
N ARG A 141 -16.05 6.93 -5.34
CA ARG A 141 -16.59 5.82 -4.54
C ARG A 141 -17.70 5.11 -5.31
N PRO A 142 -18.00 3.84 -4.97
CA PRO A 142 -19.15 3.15 -5.55
C PRO A 142 -20.44 3.91 -5.23
N MET A 143 -21.35 3.98 -6.20
CA MET A 143 -22.67 4.58 -5.93
C MET A 143 -23.41 3.70 -4.91
N ARG A 144 -23.90 4.33 -3.85
CA ARG A 144 -24.76 3.63 -2.89
C ARG A 144 -26.06 3.29 -3.62
N ARG A 145 -26.29 2.00 -3.92
CA ARG A 145 -27.55 1.52 -4.47
C ARG A 145 -28.62 1.88 -3.43
N LYS A 146 -29.57 2.77 -3.77
CA LYS A 146 -30.75 2.98 -2.93
C LYS A 146 -31.46 1.62 -2.89
N LYS A 147 -31.54 1.02 -1.70
CA LYS A 147 -32.47 -0.07 -1.45
C LYS A 147 -33.87 0.51 -1.44
#